data_AF-A0A382WGF2-F1
#
_entry.id   AF-A0A382WGF2-F1
#
_cell.length_a   1.000
_cell.length_b   1.000
_cell.length_c   1.000
_cell.angle_alpha   90.00
_cell.angle_beta   90.00
_cell.angle_gamma   90.00
#
_symmetry.space_group_name_H-M   'P 1'
#
loop_
_entity.id
_entity.type
_entity.pdbx_description
1 polymer ?
#
loop_
_entity_poly.entity_id
_entity_poly.type
_entity_poly.pdbx_seq_one_letter_code
_entity_poly.pdbx_strand_id
1 'polypeptide(L)' 'MVHNEHNKPKRSTSLFLIIFGAVLFMVGPTQYQEHPELGILALVSGFILGGIGFYLKYVRG' A
#
# COMPACT_ATOMS: atom_id res chain seq x y z
N MET A 1 -22.50 21.50 -22.21
CA MET A 1 -21.62 20.32 -22.24
C MET A 1 -21.53 19.76 -20.83
N VAL A 2 -22.44 18.86 -20.46
CA VAL A 2 -22.67 18.31 -19.10
C VAL A 2 -22.25 16.83 -19.06
N HIS A 3 -21.01 16.53 -19.45
CA HIS A 3 -20.52 15.14 -19.43
C HIS A 3 -19.10 14.97 -18.87
N ASN A 4 -18.53 15.99 -18.20
CA ASN A 4 -17.17 15.91 -17.66
C ASN A 4 -17.08 15.38 -16.22
N GLU A 5 -18.21 15.13 -15.54
CA GLU A 5 -18.20 14.68 -14.14
C GLU A 5 -17.82 13.20 -13.95
N HIS A 6 -17.96 12.39 -14.99
CA HIS A 6 -17.64 10.96 -14.96
C HIS A 6 -16.18 10.63 -15.33
N ASN A 7 -15.38 11.59 -15.80
CA ASN A 7 -13.99 11.34 -16.22
C ASN A 7 -12.95 11.65 -15.14
N LYS A 8 -13.34 11.66 -13.85
CA LYS A 8 -12.33 11.66 -12.78
C LYS A 8 -11.72 10.26 -12.73
N PRO A 9 -10.45 10.05 -13.10
CA PRO A 9 -9.80 8.78 -12.84
C PRO A 9 -9.84 8.60 -11.32
N LYS A 10 -10.66 7.67 -10.83
CA LYS A 10 -10.76 7.30 -9.41
C LYS A 10 -9.34 6.87 -9.05
N ARG A 11 -8.57 7.79 -8.46
CA ARG A 11 -7.11 7.68 -8.36
C ARG A 11 -6.77 6.34 -7.72
N SER A 12 -5.89 5.61 -8.40
CA SER A 12 -5.35 4.29 -8.05
C SER A 12 -4.51 4.30 -6.76
N THR A 13 -4.71 5.26 -5.86
CA THR A 13 -3.97 5.41 -4.61
C THR A 13 -4.10 4.16 -3.75
N SER A 14 -5.25 3.49 -3.79
CA SER A 14 -5.47 2.24 -3.07
C SER A 14 -4.61 1.09 -3.62
N LEU A 15 -4.43 1.01 -4.95
CA LEU A 15 -3.47 0.08 -5.56
C LEU A 15 -2.03 0.40 -5.20
N PHE A 16 -1.66 1.68 -5.20
CA PHE A 16 -0.32 2.09 -4.80
C PHE A 16 0.00 1.64 -3.38
N LEU A 17 -0.93 1.82 -2.44
CA LEU A 17 -0.76 1.38 -1.05
C LEU A 17 -0.58 -0.14 -0.93
N ILE A 18 -1.31 -0.92 -1.72
CA ILE A 18 -1.16 -2.39 -1.76
C ILE A 18 0.23 -2.77 -2.28
N ILE A 19 0.64 -2.20 -3.41
CA ILE A 19 1.94 -2.50 -4.02
C ILE A 19 3.07 -2.06 -3.08
N PHE A 20 2.97 -0.87 -2.49
CA PHE A 20 3.95 -0.36 -1.55
C PHE A 20 4.08 -1.26 -0.31
N GLY A 21 2.96 -1.73 0.25
CA GLY A 21 2.97 -2.71 1.33
C GLY A 21 3.68 -4.02 0.94
N ALA A 22 3.39 -4.55 -0.26
CA ALA A 22 4.03 -5.77 -0.77
C ALA A 22 5.55 -5.60 -0.97
N VAL A 23 5.99 -4.43 -1.45
CA VAL A 23 7.41 -4.11 -1.59
C VAL A 23 8.08 -4.07 -0.21
N LEU A 24 7.45 -3.44 0.80
CA LEU A 24 7.99 -3.45 2.17
C LEU A 24 8.15 -4.86 2.74
N PHE A 25 7.23 -5.78 2.42
CA PHE A 25 7.37 -7.19 2.82
C PHE A 25 8.58 -7.89 2.19
N MET A 26 8.88 -7.62 0.93
CA MET A 26 10.04 -8.22 0.25
C MET A 26 11.36 -7.55 0.68
N VAL A 27 11.34 -6.23 0.84
CA VAL A 27 12.55 -5.42 1.02
C VAL A 27 12.94 -5.30 2.50
N GLY A 28 11.99 -5.22 3.42
CA GLY A 28 12.26 -5.04 4.86
C GLY A 28 13.23 -6.08 5.43
N PRO A 29 12.94 -7.39 5.32
CA PRO A 29 13.82 -8.44 5.83
C PRO A 29 15.16 -8.55 5.10
N THR A 30 15.23 -8.12 3.83
CA THR A 30 16.44 -8.24 3.01
C THR A 30 17.39 -7.06 3.18
N GLN A 31 16.88 -5.86 3.47
CA GLN A 31 17.71 -4.67 3.67
C GLN A 31 18.16 -4.49 5.13
N TYR A 32 17.35 -4.92 6.10
CA TYR A 32 17.63 -4.73 7.52
C TYR A 32 18.12 -6.01 8.20
N GLN A 33 19.01 -6.75 7.55
CA GLN A 33 19.56 -8.00 8.11
C GLN A 33 20.37 -7.77 9.39
N GLU A 34 21.09 -6.65 9.49
CA GLU A 34 21.88 -6.29 10.68
C GLU A 34 21.04 -5.59 11.77
N HIS A 35 19.83 -5.14 11.43
CA HIS A 35 18.93 -4.39 12.30
C HIS A 35 17.51 -4.99 12.27
N PRO A 36 17.30 -6.16 12.89
CA PRO A 36 16.03 -6.89 12.81
C PRO A 36 14.83 -6.08 13.33
N GLU A 37 15.03 -5.17 14.27
CA GLU A 37 14.02 -4.23 14.74
C GLU A 37 13.46 -3.33 13.62
N LEU A 38 14.32 -2.85 12.72
CA LEU A 38 13.92 -2.05 11.56
C LEU A 38 13.20 -2.90 10.51
N GLY A 39 13.65 -4.16 10.34
CA GLY A 39 12.97 -5.14 9.49
C GLY A 39 11.54 -5.42 9.97
N ILE A 40 11.35 -5.63 11.27
CA ILE A 40 10.03 -5.85 11.88
C ILE A 40 9.16 -4.60 11.73
N LEU A 41 9.70 -3.39 11.95
CA LEU A 41 8.97 -2.14 11.74
C LEU A 41 8.53 -1.99 10.27
N ALA A 42 9.39 -2.35 9.31
CA ALA A 42 9.06 -2.35 7.89
C ALA A 42 7.95 -3.36 7.56
N LEU A 43 7.96 -4.54 8.17
CA LEU A 43 6.90 -5.55 8.01
C LEU A 43 5.56 -5.07 8.58
N VAL A 44 5.54 -4.53 9.79
CA VAL A 44 4.32 -4.03 10.44
C VAL A 44 3.74 -2.85 9.67
N SER A 45 4.58 -1.89 9.26
CA SER A 45 4.13 -0.76 8.45
C SER A 45 3.63 -1.20 7.07
N GLY A 46 4.30 -2.17 6.43
CA GLY A 46 3.87 -2.79 5.18
C GLY A 46 2.50 -3.48 5.30
N PHE A 47 2.28 -4.20 6.40
CA PHE A 47 0.99 -4.84 6.69
C PHE A 47 -0.13 -3.81 6.84
N ILE A 48 0.10 -2.75 7.62
CA ILE A 48 -0.90 -1.71 7.86
C ILE A 48 -1.21 -0.95 6.56
N LEU A 49 -0.20 -0.50 5.82
CA LEU A 49 -0.40 0.25 4.58
C LEU A 49 -1.03 -0.60 3.48
N GLY A 50 -0.55 -1.84 3.30
CA GLY A 50 -1.12 -2.79 2.36
C GLY A 50 -2.56 -3.15 2.71
N GLY A 51 -2.85 -3.37 3.99
CA GLY A 51 -4.19 -3.65 4.52
C GLY A 51 -5.15 -2.46 4.33
N ILE A 52 -4.71 -1.24 4.60
CA ILE A 52 -5.49 -0.02 4.32
C ILE A 52 -5.76 0.11 2.82
N GLY A 53 -4.74 -0.09 1.98
CA GLY A 53 -4.89 -0.08 0.52
C GLY A 53 -5.92 -1.12 0.04
N PHE A 54 -5.84 -2.34 0.58
CA PHE A 54 -6.77 -3.42 0.28
C PHE A 54 -8.19 -3.09 0.73
N TYR A 55 -8.37 -2.62 1.96
CA TYR A 55 -9.65 -2.20 2.50
C TYR A 55 -10.28 -1.09 1.66
N LEU A 56 -9.51 -0.04 1.34
CA LEU A 56 -9.99 1.06 0.51
C LEU A 56 -10.39 0.59 -0.89
N LYS A 57 -9.64 -0.33 -1.49
CA LYS A 57 -9.89 -0.80 -2.85
C LYS A 57 -11.06 -1.78 -2.97
N TYR A 58 -11.11 -2.78 -2.09
CA TYR A 58 -11.98 -3.95 -2.26
C TYR A 58 -13.13 -3.99 -1.27
N VAL A 59 -13.02 -3.30 -0.13
CA VAL A 59 -14.05 -3.33 0.92
C VAL A 59 -14.86 -2.03 0.94
N ARG A 60 -14.21 -0.86 0.90
CA ARG A 60 -14.87 0.44 1.02
C ARG A 60 -15.40 1.01 -0.30
N GLY A 61 -14.72 0.74 -1.43
CA GLY A 61 -15.19 1.11 -2.78
C GLY A 61 -14.96 2.55 -3.20
#